data_AF-A0A5I4S9V1-F1
#
_entry.id   AF-A0A5I4S9V1-F1
#
_cell.length_a   1.000
_cell.length_b   1.000
_cell.length_c   1.000
_cell.angle_alpha   90.00
_cell.angle_beta   90.00
_cell.angle_gamma   90.00
#
_symmetry.space_group_name_H-M   'P 1'
#
loop_
_entity.id
_entity.type
_entity.pdbx_description
1 polymer ?
#
loop_
_entity_poly.entity_id
_entity_poly.type
_entity_poly.pdbx_seq_one_letter_code
_entity_poly.pdbx_strand_id
1 'polypeptide(L)'
;MKLTHKKTQNHHVNLNTRAILTFFQQIISFIYGKTSAAVELIFATLQGSMALACQDMYDVEIDDDIIVPVSHFHIILARSGSKKTTVYRLIMAQIHQTERELAEVFSVRLKEYERQHVLWDEECKSLKKSFQKAVRQKEGVETARNELDECLRNEPVKPVRVHLTVTDPTPEALLKELGQYSSLGITSDEGSALYESIMRRKIAIHNTLWCGDDYRISRASTGITDIKDPRLGMLLMTQPEPHDCTLKSLGNAIRATGIYARTLTMDLTLLTRQIDIDELVSGDESDLEKFYAIQKKHLLAGIERRKKNQPRICMTFAPDAKKRLRYVGRDVKRLMQQGGKLYHYNDWAARYCEHTARSAAVMQLFITPDSTVITLETLEAALLISEWHLNHFIVKMDVVRGSSHSERVLSWLENHLVKNGSYDFLRREMMQEIHRSLRKKADLEPVLEQLAEEGKIQLWEDESGTHYIKYLASEMAPSELDTEHKALKGIPEYHGGGSAISSVPLKG
;
A
#
# COMPACT_ATOMS: atom_id res chain seq x y z
N MET A 1 -24.37 -13.56 9.67
CA MET A 1 -25.04 -12.24 9.72
C MET A 1 -24.44 -11.38 8.62
N LYS A 2 -25.13 -11.24 7.47
CA LYS A 2 -24.64 -10.47 6.32
C LYS A 2 -24.63 -8.98 6.69
N LEU A 3 -23.46 -8.44 6.97
CA LEU A 3 -23.25 -7.00 7.15
C LEU A 3 -23.44 -6.31 5.80
N THR A 4 -24.68 -5.97 5.48
CA THR A 4 -25.01 -5.01 4.43
C THR A 4 -24.84 -3.62 5.03
N HIS A 5 -23.61 -3.10 4.99
CA HIS A 5 -23.38 -1.69 5.30
C HIS A 5 -24.09 -0.84 4.24
N LYS A 6 -25.02 0.02 4.66
CA LYS A 6 -25.46 1.15 3.85
C LYS A 6 -24.20 1.94 3.45
N LYS A 7 -23.95 2.01 2.13
CA LYS A 7 -22.94 2.84 1.50
C LYS A 7 -23.23 4.30 1.84
N THR A 8 -22.51 4.90 2.79
CA THR A 8 -22.17 6.32 2.66
C THR A 8 -21.22 6.40 1.46
N GLN A 9 -21.68 7.03 0.37
CA GLN A 9 -20.94 7.12 -0.89
C GLN A 9 -19.68 7.97 -0.70
N ASN A 10 -18.58 7.36 -0.25
CA ASN A 10 -17.28 7.99 -0.33
C ASN A 10 -16.81 7.89 -1.80
N HIS A 11 -17.24 8.80 -2.66
CA HIS A 11 -16.91 8.83 -4.09
C HIS A 11 -15.39 8.82 -4.37
N HIS A 12 -14.59 9.13 -3.35
CA HIS A 12 -13.13 9.20 -3.41
C HIS A 12 -12.42 7.83 -3.40
N VAL A 13 -13.14 6.70 -3.29
CA VAL A 13 -12.55 5.34 -3.40
C VAL A 13 -12.37 4.86 -4.85
N ASN A 14 -12.91 5.57 -5.84
CA ASN A 14 -12.71 5.24 -7.24
C ASN A 14 -11.34 5.74 -7.72
N LEU A 15 -10.69 4.97 -8.60
CA LEU A 15 -9.45 5.41 -9.25
C LEU A 15 -9.77 6.49 -10.29
N ASN A 16 -9.01 7.58 -10.32
CA ASN A 16 -9.12 8.59 -11.38
C ASN A 16 -8.40 8.09 -12.64
N THR A 17 -9.05 8.09 -13.80
CA THR A 17 -8.44 7.64 -15.07
C THR A 17 -7.18 8.44 -15.44
N ARG A 18 -7.07 9.71 -15.02
CA ARG A 18 -5.85 10.54 -15.19
C ARG A 18 -4.63 10.00 -14.43
N ALA A 19 -4.84 9.12 -13.45
CA ALA A 19 -3.76 8.42 -12.74
C ALA A 19 -3.09 7.35 -13.60
N ILE A 20 -3.77 6.87 -14.65
CA ILE A 20 -3.29 5.82 -15.53
C ILE A 20 -2.71 6.47 -16.77
N LEU A 21 -1.40 6.70 -16.80
CA LEU A 21 -0.72 7.27 -17.98
C LEU A 21 -0.81 6.34 -19.19
N THR A 22 -0.74 6.89 -20.42
CA THR A 22 -0.99 6.19 -21.68
C THR A 22 -0.27 4.85 -21.80
N PHE A 23 1.02 4.80 -21.41
CA PHE A 23 1.80 3.57 -21.39
C PHE A 23 1.10 2.43 -20.61
N PHE A 24 0.52 2.74 -19.45
CA PHE A 24 -0.21 1.75 -18.64
C PHE A 24 -1.60 1.46 -19.21
N GLN A 25 -2.28 2.46 -19.80
CA GLN A 25 -3.60 2.28 -20.40
C GLN A 25 -3.58 1.19 -21.49
N GLN A 26 -2.57 1.24 -22.37
CA GLN A 26 -2.40 0.27 -23.46
C GLN A 26 -2.22 -1.16 -22.94
N ILE A 27 -1.32 -1.34 -21.95
CA ILE A 27 -1.07 -2.64 -21.31
C ILE A 27 -2.35 -3.17 -20.63
N ILE A 28 -3.04 -2.29 -19.89
CA ILE A 28 -4.29 -2.65 -19.21
C ILE A 28 -5.35 -3.05 -20.23
N SER A 29 -5.49 -2.31 -21.32
CA SER A 29 -6.45 -2.59 -22.39
C SER A 29 -6.25 -3.98 -22.97
N PHE A 30 -5.00 -4.35 -23.28
CA PHE A 30 -4.68 -5.67 -23.77
C PHE A 30 -4.95 -6.79 -22.75
N ILE A 31 -4.52 -6.61 -21.48
CA ILE A 31 -4.76 -7.58 -20.42
C ILE A 31 -6.26 -7.72 -20.14
N TYR A 32 -7.02 -6.62 -20.19
CA TYR A 32 -8.46 -6.63 -20.08
C TYR A 32 -9.07 -7.49 -21.19
N GLY A 33 -8.65 -7.30 -22.45
CA GLY A 33 -9.10 -8.12 -23.58
C GLY A 33 -8.88 -9.63 -23.37
N LYS A 34 -7.78 -10.03 -22.71
CA LYS A 34 -7.50 -11.44 -22.38
C LYS A 34 -8.23 -11.98 -21.14
N THR A 35 -8.66 -11.12 -20.20
CA THR A 35 -9.11 -11.57 -18.87
C THR A 35 -10.51 -11.13 -18.47
N SER A 36 -11.00 -10.03 -19.04
CA SER A 36 -12.19 -9.29 -18.60
C SER A 36 -12.17 -8.93 -17.11
N ALA A 37 -10.97 -8.76 -16.54
CA ALA A 37 -10.79 -8.33 -15.15
C ALA A 37 -10.95 -6.81 -15.02
N ALA A 38 -11.33 -6.34 -13.83
CA ALA A 38 -11.46 -4.89 -13.59
C ALA A 38 -10.12 -4.15 -13.81
N VAL A 39 -10.20 -2.96 -14.43
CA VAL A 39 -9.04 -2.08 -14.72
C VAL A 39 -8.21 -1.84 -13.47
N GLU A 40 -8.86 -1.58 -12.34
CA GLU A 40 -8.20 -1.27 -11.07
C GLU A 40 -7.40 -2.45 -10.52
N LEU A 41 -7.92 -3.68 -10.69
CA LEU A 41 -7.22 -4.91 -10.31
C LEU A 41 -5.98 -5.11 -11.18
N ILE A 42 -6.10 -4.92 -12.50
CA ILE A 42 -4.96 -5.03 -13.43
C ILE A 42 -3.91 -3.98 -13.06
N PHE A 43 -4.30 -2.73 -12.90
CA PHE A 43 -3.39 -1.62 -12.62
C PHE A 43 -2.66 -1.77 -11.29
N ALA A 44 -3.35 -2.12 -10.20
CA ALA A 44 -2.72 -2.34 -8.90
C ALA A 44 -1.72 -3.53 -8.95
N THR A 45 -2.02 -4.56 -9.75
CA THR A 45 -1.12 -5.70 -9.96
C THR A 45 0.13 -5.29 -10.75
N LEU A 46 -0.04 -4.45 -11.77
CA LEU A 46 1.09 -3.87 -12.53
C LEU A 46 2.02 -3.11 -11.58
N GLN A 47 1.50 -2.22 -10.73
CA GLN A 47 2.32 -1.44 -9.79
C GLN A 47 3.21 -2.34 -8.91
N GLY A 48 2.64 -3.37 -8.29
CA GLY A 48 3.42 -4.30 -7.45
C GLY A 48 4.48 -5.10 -8.22
N SER A 49 4.16 -5.55 -9.44
CA SER A 49 5.10 -6.28 -10.31
C SER A 49 6.23 -5.39 -10.83
N MET A 50 5.92 -4.12 -11.16
CA MET A 50 6.91 -3.12 -11.56
C MET A 50 7.86 -2.76 -10.42
N ALA A 51 7.33 -2.56 -9.22
CA ALA A 51 8.14 -2.25 -8.03
C ALA A 51 9.12 -3.40 -7.71
N LEU A 52 8.65 -4.65 -7.79
CA LEU A 52 9.49 -5.82 -7.61
C LEU A 52 10.63 -5.90 -8.64
N ALA A 53 10.38 -5.51 -9.88
CA ALA A 53 11.41 -5.47 -10.93
C ALA A 53 12.47 -4.39 -10.68
N CYS A 54 12.09 -3.27 -10.06
CA CYS A 54 12.96 -2.09 -9.90
C CYS A 54 13.70 -2.04 -8.56
N GLN A 55 13.15 -2.64 -7.50
CA GLN A 55 13.60 -2.42 -6.12
C GLN A 55 15.09 -2.69 -5.87
N ASP A 56 15.70 -3.56 -6.66
CA ASP A 56 17.08 -3.96 -6.44
C ASP A 56 18.11 -2.99 -7.02
N MET A 57 17.68 -2.15 -7.97
CA MET A 57 18.54 -1.25 -8.73
C MET A 57 18.35 0.22 -8.34
N TYR A 58 17.15 0.60 -7.88
CA TYR A 58 16.77 2.00 -7.71
C TYR A 58 16.30 2.35 -6.29
N ASP A 59 16.61 3.58 -5.89
CA ASP A 59 16.02 4.29 -4.76
C ASP A 59 15.44 5.62 -5.26
N VAL A 60 14.73 6.38 -4.43
CA VAL A 60 14.20 7.70 -4.78
C VAL A 60 14.44 8.71 -3.67
N GLU A 61 14.90 9.90 -4.05
CA GLU A 61 15.09 11.04 -3.14
C GLU A 61 13.80 11.88 -3.07
N ILE A 62 13.14 11.91 -1.90
CA ILE A 62 11.88 12.62 -1.68
C ILE A 62 12.13 14.11 -1.41
N ASP A 63 13.11 14.39 -0.56
CA ASP A 63 13.58 15.71 -0.17
C ASP A 63 15.09 15.62 0.06
N ASP A 64 15.77 16.76 0.18
CA ASP A 64 17.23 16.83 0.24
C ASP A 64 17.79 15.81 1.28
N ASP A 65 18.53 14.81 0.80
CA ASP A 65 19.12 13.68 1.54
C ASP A 65 18.14 12.65 2.16
N ILE A 66 16.83 12.77 1.92
CA ILE A 66 15.83 11.77 2.32
C ILE A 66 15.62 10.77 1.17
N ILE A 67 16.41 9.70 1.20
CA ILE A 67 16.38 8.61 0.21
C ILE A 67 15.58 7.43 0.75
N VAL A 68 14.66 6.90 -0.05
CA VAL A 68 13.84 5.72 0.30
C VAL A 68 13.88 4.66 -0.80
N PRO A 69 13.69 3.36 -0.46
CA PRO A 69 13.54 2.31 -1.45
C PRO A 69 12.31 2.49 -2.34
N VAL A 70 12.39 2.08 -3.61
CA VAL A 70 11.21 2.04 -4.50
C VAL A 70 10.29 0.83 -4.26
N SER A 71 10.59 -0.03 -3.27
CA SER A 71 9.79 -1.21 -2.90
C SER A 71 8.37 -0.83 -2.46
N HIS A 72 7.37 -1.62 -2.88
CA HIS A 72 5.97 -1.44 -2.49
C HIS A 72 5.44 -2.65 -1.72
N PHE A 73 4.51 -2.41 -0.80
CA PHE A 73 3.64 -3.44 -0.24
C PHE A 73 2.22 -3.24 -0.74
N HIS A 74 1.75 -4.12 -1.63
CA HIS A 74 0.39 -4.12 -2.13
C HIS A 74 -0.45 -5.22 -1.48
N ILE A 75 -1.67 -4.86 -1.08
CA ILE A 75 -2.73 -5.81 -0.75
C ILE A 75 -3.95 -5.47 -1.61
N ILE A 76 -4.32 -6.41 -2.48
CA ILE A 76 -5.43 -6.26 -3.42
C ILE A 76 -6.58 -7.18 -3.00
N LEU A 77 -7.71 -6.59 -2.63
CA LEU A 77 -8.90 -7.30 -2.21
C LEU A 77 -9.88 -7.39 -3.38
N ALA A 78 -10.20 -8.61 -3.81
CA ALA A 78 -11.27 -8.84 -4.77
C ALA A 78 -11.97 -10.16 -4.48
N ARG A 79 -13.25 -10.26 -4.85
CA ARG A 79 -14.08 -11.45 -4.61
C ARG A 79 -13.55 -12.66 -5.37
N SER A 80 -14.00 -13.85 -4.97
CA SER A 80 -13.83 -15.02 -5.83
C SER A 80 -14.49 -14.77 -7.18
N GLY A 81 -13.88 -15.27 -8.27
CA GLY A 81 -14.34 -15.04 -9.64
C GLY A 81 -13.84 -13.74 -10.31
N SER A 82 -13.25 -12.79 -9.58
CA SER A 82 -12.72 -11.53 -10.13
C SER A 82 -11.45 -11.65 -10.99
N LYS A 83 -11.08 -12.87 -11.42
CA LYS A 83 -9.92 -13.15 -12.29
C LYS A 83 -8.54 -12.77 -11.74
N LYS A 84 -8.42 -12.58 -10.42
CA LYS A 84 -7.16 -12.31 -9.68
C LYS A 84 -5.99 -13.16 -10.16
N THR A 85 -6.12 -14.48 -10.06
CA THR A 85 -5.10 -15.46 -10.47
C THR A 85 -4.71 -15.33 -11.94
N THR A 86 -5.66 -15.09 -12.84
CA THR A 86 -5.38 -14.93 -14.28
C THR A 86 -4.56 -13.67 -14.53
N VAL A 87 -4.94 -12.54 -13.93
CA VAL A 87 -4.21 -11.27 -14.02
C VAL A 87 -2.82 -11.39 -13.41
N TYR A 88 -2.71 -11.97 -12.21
CA TYR A 88 -1.43 -12.23 -11.54
C TYR A 88 -0.49 -13.04 -12.42
N ARG A 89 -0.96 -14.17 -12.99
CA ARG A 89 -0.13 -15.04 -13.84
C ARG A 89 0.38 -14.32 -15.09
N LEU A 90 -0.46 -13.51 -15.74
CA LEU A 90 -0.05 -12.72 -16.90
C LEU A 90 1.01 -11.69 -16.50
N ILE A 91 0.74 -10.85 -15.50
CA ILE A 91 1.64 -9.74 -15.15
C ILE A 91 2.97 -10.24 -14.54
N MET A 92 2.97 -11.35 -13.82
CA MET A 92 4.17 -11.93 -13.20
C MET A 92 4.93 -12.91 -14.12
N ALA A 93 4.42 -13.18 -15.33
CA ALA A 93 4.96 -14.20 -16.22
C ALA A 93 6.46 -14.01 -16.48
N GLN A 94 6.89 -12.78 -16.77
CA GLN A 94 8.29 -12.48 -17.08
C GLN A 94 9.20 -12.54 -15.84
N ILE A 95 8.71 -12.18 -14.65
CA ILE A 95 9.47 -12.37 -13.39
C ILE A 95 9.72 -13.87 -13.17
N HIS A 96 8.66 -14.70 -13.23
CA HIS A 96 8.79 -16.14 -13.03
C HIS A 96 9.65 -16.80 -14.12
N GLN A 97 9.58 -16.32 -15.36
CA GLN A 97 10.44 -16.79 -16.45
C GLN A 97 11.91 -16.47 -16.17
N THR A 98 12.20 -15.24 -15.74
CA THR A 98 13.56 -14.82 -15.37
C THR A 98 14.09 -15.63 -14.19
N GLU A 99 13.26 -15.90 -13.19
CA GLU A 99 13.62 -16.75 -12.04
C GLU A 99 13.95 -18.20 -12.45
N ARG A 100 13.22 -18.77 -13.41
CA ARG A 100 13.53 -20.09 -13.99
C ARG A 100 14.89 -20.09 -14.71
N GLU A 101 15.14 -19.08 -15.56
CA GLU A 101 16.42 -18.93 -16.27
C GLU A 101 17.60 -18.82 -15.28
N LEU A 102 17.43 -18.05 -14.20
CA LEU A 102 18.43 -17.91 -13.14
C LEU A 102 18.65 -19.23 -12.39
N ALA A 103 17.60 -20.01 -12.13
CA ALA A 103 17.69 -21.31 -11.48
C ALA A 103 18.43 -22.35 -12.35
N GLU A 104 18.23 -22.33 -13.67
CA GLU A 104 18.96 -23.18 -14.62
C GLU A 104 20.46 -22.85 -14.61
N VAL A 105 20.81 -21.56 -14.72
CA VAL A 105 22.21 -21.10 -14.63
C VAL A 105 22.83 -21.49 -13.29
N PHE A 106 22.10 -21.32 -12.18
CA PHE A 106 22.54 -21.72 -10.85
C PHE A 106 22.80 -23.23 -10.77
N SER A 107 21.92 -24.08 -11.30
CA SER A 107 22.07 -25.53 -11.29
C SER A 107 23.34 -26.00 -11.99
N VAL A 108 23.67 -25.39 -13.14
CA VAL A 108 24.91 -25.68 -13.86
C VAL A 108 26.13 -25.26 -13.03
N ARG A 109 26.12 -24.05 -12.47
CA ARG A 109 27.23 -23.54 -11.64
C ARG A 109 27.41 -24.34 -10.35
N LEU A 110 26.32 -24.81 -9.74
CA LEU A 110 26.38 -25.61 -8.52
C LEU A 110 27.06 -26.96 -8.78
N LYS A 111 26.74 -27.64 -9.89
CA LYS A 111 27.41 -28.88 -10.28
C LYS A 111 28.89 -28.69 -10.57
N GLU A 112 29.28 -27.57 -11.17
CA GLU A 112 30.70 -27.21 -11.37
C GLU A 112 31.40 -27.03 -10.02
N TYR A 113 30.81 -26.23 -9.13
CA TYR A 113 31.33 -26.01 -7.78
C TYR A 113 31.46 -27.33 -7.00
N GLU A 114 30.46 -28.21 -7.03
CA GLU A 114 30.49 -29.49 -6.32
C GLU A 114 31.66 -30.36 -6.79
N ARG A 115 31.94 -30.39 -8.10
CA ARG A 115 33.11 -31.10 -8.64
C ARG A 115 34.42 -30.48 -8.17
N GLN A 116 34.57 -29.16 -8.30
CA GLN A 116 35.76 -28.44 -7.90
C GLN A 116 36.03 -28.61 -6.40
N HIS A 117 35.00 -28.53 -5.58
CA HIS A 117 35.10 -28.65 -4.13
C HIS A 117 35.52 -30.05 -3.70
N VAL A 118 35.08 -31.12 -4.38
CA VAL A 118 35.55 -32.49 -4.09
C VAL A 118 37.04 -32.62 -4.37
N LEU A 119 37.51 -32.09 -5.51
CA LEU A 119 38.93 -32.13 -5.86
C LEU A 119 39.77 -31.33 -4.86
N TRP A 120 39.33 -30.12 -4.55
CA TRP A 120 39.96 -29.23 -3.57
C TRP A 120 40.02 -29.85 -2.16
N ASP A 121 38.92 -30.44 -1.67
CA ASP A 121 38.87 -31.04 -0.34
C ASP A 121 39.82 -32.23 -0.21
N GLU A 122 39.95 -33.07 -1.25
CA GLU A 122 40.92 -34.17 -1.27
C GLU A 122 42.37 -33.67 -1.34
N GLU A 123 42.65 -32.62 -2.11
CA GLU A 123 43.97 -31.97 -2.16
C GLU A 123 44.37 -31.40 -0.78
N CYS A 124 43.49 -30.62 -0.17
CA CYS A 124 43.71 -30.03 1.15
C CYS A 124 43.84 -31.11 2.25
N LYS A 125 43.08 -32.22 2.17
CA LYS A 125 43.27 -33.38 3.08
C LYS A 125 44.65 -34.03 2.92
N SER A 126 45.14 -34.16 1.69
CA SER A 126 46.48 -34.69 1.41
C SER A 126 47.56 -33.77 1.99
N LEU A 127 47.49 -32.47 1.69
CA LEU A 127 48.42 -31.46 2.21
C LEU A 127 48.37 -31.36 3.75
N LYS A 128 47.19 -31.51 4.35
CA LYS A 128 47.04 -31.58 5.82
C LYS A 128 47.80 -32.76 6.42
N LYS A 129 47.79 -33.93 5.78
CA LYS A 129 48.58 -35.09 6.21
C LYS A 129 50.09 -34.83 6.06
N SER A 130 50.50 -34.21 4.94
CA SER A 130 51.90 -33.81 4.72
C SER A 130 52.39 -32.82 5.77
N PHE A 131 51.59 -31.79 6.10
CA PHE A 131 51.89 -30.85 7.17
C PHE A 131 52.02 -31.54 8.54
N GLN A 132 51.10 -32.44 8.88
CA GLN A 132 51.18 -33.23 10.12
C GLN A 132 52.48 -34.06 10.20
N LYS A 133 52.91 -34.64 9.08
CA LYS A 133 54.17 -35.40 8.99
C LYS A 133 55.38 -34.49 9.17
N ALA A 134 55.43 -33.36 8.47
CA ALA A 134 56.50 -32.36 8.58
C ALA A 134 56.66 -31.86 10.03
N VAL A 135 55.55 -31.56 10.71
CA VAL A 135 55.55 -31.14 12.13
C VAL A 135 56.12 -32.23 13.05
N ARG A 136 55.75 -33.51 12.84
CA ARG A 136 56.28 -34.63 13.64
C ARG A 136 57.78 -34.83 13.42
N GLN A 137 58.24 -34.66 12.18
CA GLN A 137 59.63 -34.86 11.78
C GLN A 137 60.51 -33.62 12.03
N LYS A 138 59.91 -32.46 12.33
CA LYS A 138 60.57 -31.14 12.47
C LYS A 138 61.38 -30.73 11.22
N GLU A 139 60.98 -31.20 10.05
CA GLU A 139 61.64 -30.96 8.77
C GLU A 139 60.61 -30.49 7.75
N GLY A 140 60.95 -29.46 6.96
CA GLY A 140 60.07 -28.97 5.89
C GLY A 140 58.74 -28.36 6.34
N VAL A 141 58.61 -27.97 7.61
CA VAL A 141 57.34 -27.48 8.20
C VAL A 141 56.81 -26.24 7.51
N GLU A 142 57.67 -25.26 7.20
CA GLU A 142 57.24 -24.02 6.53
C GLU A 142 56.72 -24.28 5.11
N THR A 143 57.39 -25.13 4.35
CA THR A 143 56.97 -25.49 2.99
C THR A 143 55.59 -26.15 3.01
N ALA A 144 55.40 -27.18 3.83
CA ALA A 144 54.12 -27.88 3.94
C ALA A 144 53.00 -26.98 4.52
N ARG A 145 53.34 -25.99 5.35
CA ARG A 145 52.39 -24.98 5.82
C ARG A 145 51.93 -24.08 4.68
N ASN A 146 52.87 -23.56 3.89
CA ASN A 146 52.56 -22.65 2.78
C ASN A 146 51.72 -23.34 1.71
N GLU A 147 52.02 -24.58 1.35
CA GLU A 147 51.22 -25.37 0.40
C GLU A 147 49.79 -25.58 0.90
N LEU A 148 49.61 -25.94 2.18
CA LEU A 148 48.29 -26.10 2.77
C LEU A 148 47.52 -24.77 2.84
N ASP A 149 48.19 -23.68 3.21
CA ASP A 149 47.59 -22.35 3.26
C ASP A 149 47.17 -21.87 1.86
N GLU A 150 47.98 -22.13 0.83
CA GLU A 150 47.63 -21.86 -0.56
C GLU A 150 46.41 -22.69 -1.01
N CYS A 151 46.39 -24.00 -0.71
CA CYS A 151 45.21 -24.82 -0.99
C CYS A 151 43.96 -24.26 -0.31
N LEU A 152 44.02 -23.97 1.00
CA LEU A 152 42.87 -23.44 1.74
C LEU A 152 42.36 -22.11 1.20
N ARG A 153 43.24 -21.24 0.69
CA ARG A 153 42.86 -19.97 0.04
C ARG A 153 42.18 -20.16 -1.31
N ASN A 154 42.45 -21.28 -1.98
CA ASN A 154 41.86 -21.63 -3.27
C ASN A 154 40.53 -22.40 -3.15
N GLU A 155 39.83 -22.32 -2.00
CA GLU A 155 38.50 -22.90 -1.85
C GLU A 155 37.55 -22.39 -2.95
N PRO A 156 36.91 -23.28 -3.72
CA PRO A 156 35.94 -22.88 -4.72
C PRO A 156 34.82 -22.04 -4.10
N VAL A 157 34.34 -21.02 -4.79
CA VAL A 157 33.26 -20.16 -4.27
C VAL A 157 31.91 -20.79 -4.59
N LYS A 158 31.12 -21.08 -3.56
CA LYS A 158 29.77 -21.61 -3.73
C LYS A 158 28.89 -20.59 -4.46
N PRO A 159 28.22 -20.97 -5.56
CA PRO A 159 27.33 -20.06 -6.25
C PRO A 159 26.14 -19.69 -5.36
N VAL A 160 25.66 -18.46 -5.50
CA VAL A 160 24.45 -17.96 -4.81
C VAL A 160 23.24 -18.20 -5.70
N ARG A 161 22.17 -18.75 -5.12
CA ARG A 161 20.89 -18.86 -5.80
C ARG A 161 20.15 -17.53 -5.68
N VAL A 162 19.67 -17.01 -6.82
CA VAL A 162 18.88 -15.78 -6.85
C VAL A 162 17.41 -16.17 -6.87
N HIS A 163 16.73 -15.98 -5.75
CA HIS A 163 15.27 -16.03 -5.67
C HIS A 163 14.73 -14.60 -5.76
N LEU A 164 13.79 -14.39 -6.66
CA LEU A 164 13.11 -13.11 -6.84
C LEU A 164 11.81 -13.09 -6.05
N THR A 165 11.15 -14.24 -5.89
CA THR A 165 9.82 -14.34 -5.26
C THR A 165 9.70 -15.49 -4.26
N VAL A 166 8.85 -15.31 -3.25
CA VAL A 166 8.42 -16.34 -2.31
C VAL A 166 6.91 -16.22 -2.04
N THR A 167 6.25 -17.37 -1.88
CA THR A 167 4.78 -17.40 -1.78
C THR A 167 4.26 -17.43 -0.34
N ASP A 168 4.89 -18.17 0.58
CA ASP A 168 4.43 -18.27 1.98
C ASP A 168 5.62 -18.53 2.93
N PRO A 169 6.57 -17.58 3.06
CA PRO A 169 7.72 -17.78 3.92
C PRO A 169 7.34 -17.60 5.40
N THR A 170 7.88 -18.45 6.28
CA THR A 170 7.95 -18.10 7.71
C THR A 170 8.90 -16.91 7.91
N PRO A 171 8.79 -16.11 8.99
CA PRO A 171 9.74 -15.01 9.23
C PRO A 171 11.20 -15.46 9.22
N GLU A 172 11.49 -16.67 9.71
CA GLU A 172 12.82 -17.25 9.71
C GLU A 172 13.29 -17.64 8.31
N ALA A 173 12.39 -18.19 7.47
CA ALA A 173 12.70 -18.51 6.08
C ALA A 173 12.90 -17.23 5.25
N LEU A 174 12.05 -16.22 5.45
CA LEU A 174 12.17 -14.90 4.80
C LEU A 174 13.57 -14.30 5.01
N LEU A 175 14.01 -14.27 6.28
CA LEU A 175 15.33 -13.76 6.64
C LEU A 175 16.47 -14.62 6.08
N LYS A 176 16.28 -15.93 5.98
CA LYS A 176 17.28 -16.84 5.38
C LYS A 176 17.44 -16.59 3.88
N GLU A 177 16.34 -16.39 3.15
CA GLU A 177 16.37 -16.06 1.72
C GLU A 177 17.05 -14.71 1.48
N LEU A 178 16.67 -13.68 2.26
CA LEU A 178 17.30 -12.36 2.20
C LEU A 178 18.79 -12.35 2.58
N GLY A 179 19.22 -13.30 3.42
CA GLY A 179 20.64 -13.52 3.73
C GLY A 179 21.44 -14.15 2.59
N GLN A 180 20.80 -14.80 1.62
CA GLN A 180 21.46 -15.31 0.41
C GLN A 180 21.43 -14.26 -0.71
N TYR A 181 20.26 -13.69 -0.96
CA TYR A 181 20.06 -12.62 -1.93
C TYR A 181 19.14 -11.56 -1.34
N SER A 182 19.70 -10.38 -1.05
CA SER A 182 19.03 -9.36 -0.24
C SER A 182 18.02 -8.51 -1.02
N SER A 183 17.35 -9.10 -2.01
CA SER A 183 16.19 -8.50 -2.69
C SER A 183 15.15 -9.57 -2.98
N LEU A 184 13.95 -9.40 -2.44
CA LEU A 184 12.91 -10.42 -2.50
C LEU A 184 11.52 -9.82 -2.59
N GLY A 185 10.60 -10.52 -3.26
CA GLY A 185 9.17 -10.22 -3.29
C GLY A 185 8.35 -11.30 -2.58
N ILE A 186 7.49 -10.91 -1.64
CA ILE A 186 6.45 -11.82 -1.11
C ILE A 186 5.22 -11.70 -2.01
N THR A 187 4.92 -12.73 -2.79
CA THR A 187 3.88 -12.67 -3.83
C THR A 187 2.91 -13.82 -3.72
N SER A 188 1.60 -13.54 -3.67
CA SER A 188 0.57 -14.57 -3.62
C SER A 188 -0.76 -14.05 -4.18
N ASP A 189 -1.41 -14.82 -5.05
CA ASP A 189 -2.75 -14.54 -5.56
C ASP A 189 -3.88 -15.10 -4.68
N GLU A 190 -3.52 -15.84 -3.62
CA GLU A 190 -4.39 -16.38 -2.57
C GLU A 190 -3.82 -16.11 -1.17
N GLY A 191 -3.37 -14.88 -0.93
CA GLY A 191 -2.58 -14.48 0.23
C GLY A 191 -3.31 -14.36 1.57
N SER A 192 -4.49 -14.98 1.76
CA SER A 192 -5.29 -14.80 3.00
C SER A 192 -4.55 -15.29 4.26
N ALA A 193 -4.04 -16.53 4.23
CA ALA A 193 -3.34 -17.12 5.36
C ALA A 193 -2.00 -16.42 5.63
N LEU A 194 -1.29 -16.05 4.55
CA LEU A 194 -0.05 -15.30 4.63
C LEU A 194 -0.26 -13.90 5.21
N TYR A 195 -1.28 -13.17 4.76
CA TYR A 195 -1.66 -11.87 5.32
C TYR A 195 -1.89 -11.99 6.83
N GLU A 196 -2.70 -12.96 7.26
CA GLU A 196 -2.93 -13.19 8.68
C GLU A 196 -1.63 -13.50 9.43
N SER A 197 -0.77 -14.36 8.87
CA SER A 197 0.53 -14.71 9.45
C SER A 197 1.43 -13.48 9.63
N ILE A 198 1.59 -12.66 8.59
CA ILE A 198 2.37 -11.42 8.60
C ILE A 198 1.82 -10.45 9.66
N MET A 199 0.51 -10.28 9.72
CA MET A 199 -0.16 -9.38 10.67
C MET A 199 -0.14 -9.87 12.11
N ARG A 200 0.23 -11.13 12.36
CA ARG A 200 0.34 -11.70 13.72
C ARG A 200 1.78 -11.88 14.19
N ARG A 201 2.75 -12.03 13.27
CA ARG A 201 4.09 -12.53 13.60
C ARG A 201 5.18 -11.56 13.15
N LYS A 202 5.96 -11.07 14.12
CA LYS A 202 7.20 -10.30 13.90
C LYS A 202 7.06 -9.19 12.85
N ILE A 203 5.99 -8.39 12.95
CA ILE A 203 5.69 -7.26 12.06
C ILE A 203 6.88 -6.30 11.90
N ALA A 204 7.65 -6.11 12.97
CA ALA A 204 8.84 -5.25 12.97
C ALA A 204 9.85 -5.63 11.86
N ILE A 205 9.97 -6.91 11.49
CA ILE A 205 10.81 -7.36 10.37
C ILE A 205 10.35 -6.71 9.07
N HIS A 206 9.07 -6.84 8.75
CA HIS A 206 8.50 -6.29 7.51
C HIS A 206 8.60 -4.77 7.46
N ASN A 207 8.37 -4.08 8.59
CA ASN A 207 8.53 -2.63 8.68
C ASN A 207 9.97 -2.17 8.41
N THR A 208 10.96 -2.88 8.99
CA THR A 208 12.39 -2.59 8.81
C THR A 208 12.79 -2.79 7.35
N LEU A 209 12.38 -3.91 6.75
CA LEU A 209 12.68 -4.26 5.37
C LEU A 209 11.98 -3.35 4.35
N TRP A 210 10.81 -2.79 4.68
CA TRP A 210 10.14 -1.77 3.86
C TRP A 210 10.90 -0.44 3.83
N CYS A 211 11.58 -0.09 4.93
CA CYS A 211 12.47 1.07 5.00
C CYS A 211 13.81 0.80 4.29
N GLY A 212 14.15 -0.47 4.06
CA GLY A 212 15.41 -0.88 3.43
C GLY A 212 16.59 -0.89 4.39
N ASP A 213 16.33 -0.87 5.70
CA ASP A 213 17.36 -0.86 6.74
C ASP A 213 18.03 -2.24 6.88
N ASP A 214 19.33 -2.22 7.16
CA ASP A 214 20.10 -3.44 7.47
C ASP A 214 19.46 -4.22 8.63
N TYR A 215 19.48 -5.56 8.51
CA TYR A 215 18.87 -6.43 9.51
C TYR A 215 19.88 -7.45 10.04
N ARG A 216 20.10 -7.44 11.36
CA ARG A 216 21.02 -8.36 12.03
C ARG A 216 20.28 -9.46 12.77
N ILE A 217 20.62 -10.71 12.45
CA ILE A 217 20.10 -11.90 13.10
C ILE A 217 21.20 -12.45 14.00
N SER A 218 20.91 -12.64 15.28
CA SER A 218 21.79 -13.35 16.19
C SER A 218 21.04 -14.54 16.80
N ARG A 219 21.53 -15.75 16.57
CA ARG A 219 20.96 -16.99 17.13
C ARG A 219 22.06 -17.85 17.70
N ALA A 220 21.86 -18.36 18.91
CA ALA A 220 22.81 -19.25 19.57
C ALA A 220 23.17 -20.49 18.72
N SER A 221 22.23 -21.01 17.94
CA SER A 221 22.41 -22.23 17.15
C SER A 221 23.06 -22.04 15.77
N THR A 222 22.94 -20.84 15.16
CA THR A 222 23.33 -20.59 13.76
C THR A 222 24.30 -19.43 13.60
N GLY A 223 24.70 -18.78 14.71
CA GLY A 223 25.61 -17.66 14.71
C GLY A 223 24.91 -16.34 14.37
N ILE A 224 25.70 -15.42 13.81
CA ILE A 224 25.25 -14.09 13.40
C ILE A 224 25.14 -14.05 11.88
N THR A 225 24.03 -13.51 11.37
CA THR A 225 23.82 -13.25 9.94
C THR A 225 23.43 -11.79 9.78
N ASP A 226 24.26 -11.04 9.06
CA ASP A 226 24.01 -9.63 8.73
C ASP A 226 23.42 -9.55 7.32
N ILE A 227 22.15 -9.13 7.24
CA ILE A 227 21.50 -8.83 5.97
C ILE A 227 21.76 -7.36 5.69
N LYS A 228 22.69 -7.12 4.76
CA LYS A 228 23.03 -5.77 4.31
C LYS A 228 22.27 -5.42 3.05
N ASP A 229 21.91 -4.16 2.95
CA ASP A 229 21.30 -3.62 1.75
C ASP A 229 20.01 -4.36 1.28
N PRO A 230 19.05 -4.62 2.18
CA PRO A 230 17.86 -5.42 1.86
C PRO A 230 16.80 -4.66 1.08
N ARG A 231 16.08 -5.37 0.21
CA ARG A 231 14.88 -4.87 -0.47
C ARG A 231 13.77 -5.92 -0.36
N LEU A 232 12.62 -5.50 0.17
CA LEU A 232 11.45 -6.36 0.30
C LEU A 232 10.26 -5.69 -0.38
N GLY A 233 9.70 -6.38 -1.37
CA GLY A 233 8.43 -6.05 -1.98
C GLY A 233 7.34 -7.01 -1.51
N MET A 234 6.08 -6.60 -1.62
CA MET A 234 4.94 -7.46 -1.33
C MET A 234 3.83 -7.20 -2.33
N LEU A 235 3.27 -8.27 -2.89
CA LEU A 235 2.10 -8.24 -3.77
C LEU A 235 1.18 -9.39 -3.36
N LEU A 236 0.22 -9.08 -2.48
CA LEU A 236 -0.76 -10.05 -2.00
C LEU A 236 -2.12 -9.75 -2.61
N MET A 237 -2.75 -10.77 -3.16
CA MET A 237 -4.17 -10.72 -3.50
C MET A 237 -4.94 -11.62 -2.56
N THR A 238 -6.03 -11.13 -2.01
CA THR A 238 -6.87 -11.91 -1.09
C THR A 238 -8.34 -11.54 -1.26
N GLN A 239 -9.22 -12.28 -0.59
CA GLN A 239 -10.64 -11.97 -0.57
C GLN A 239 -10.92 -10.93 0.53
N PRO A 240 -11.89 -10.02 0.33
CA PRO A 240 -12.21 -8.99 1.32
C PRO A 240 -12.58 -9.55 2.70
N GLU A 241 -13.35 -10.65 2.76
CA GLU A 241 -13.88 -11.17 4.02
C GLU A 241 -12.78 -11.71 4.98
N PRO A 242 -11.87 -12.62 4.56
CA PRO A 242 -10.75 -13.03 5.42
C PRO A 242 -9.85 -11.87 5.86
N HIS A 243 -9.58 -10.92 4.95
CA HIS A 243 -8.81 -9.73 5.26
C HIS A 243 -9.52 -8.90 6.35
N ASP A 244 -10.81 -8.62 6.18
CA ASP A 244 -11.60 -7.78 7.08
C ASP A 244 -11.81 -8.44 8.44
N CYS A 245 -11.92 -9.77 8.50
CA CYS A 245 -11.96 -10.52 9.75
C CYS A 245 -10.66 -10.34 10.54
N THR A 246 -9.50 -10.49 9.88
CA THR A 246 -8.19 -10.29 10.51
C THR A 246 -8.02 -8.83 10.96
N LEU A 247 -8.38 -7.87 10.10
CA LEU A 247 -8.27 -6.45 10.39
C LEU A 247 -9.17 -6.04 11.56
N LYS A 248 -10.41 -6.57 11.67
CA LYS A 248 -11.28 -6.35 12.83
C LYS A 248 -10.72 -6.97 14.11
N SER A 249 -10.14 -8.17 14.01
CA SER A 249 -9.57 -8.88 15.17
C SER A 249 -8.32 -8.20 15.73
N LEU A 250 -7.50 -7.58 14.88
CA LEU A 250 -6.17 -7.11 15.25
C LEU A 250 -5.96 -5.61 15.02
N GLY A 251 -6.99 -4.89 14.56
CA GLY A 251 -6.83 -3.58 13.93
C GLY A 251 -6.11 -2.54 14.78
N ASN A 252 -6.42 -2.44 16.08
CA ASN A 252 -5.71 -1.52 16.97
C ASN A 252 -4.21 -1.88 17.12
N ALA A 253 -3.88 -3.17 17.18
CA ALA A 253 -2.49 -3.64 17.27
C ALA A 253 -1.76 -3.45 15.93
N ILE A 254 -2.36 -3.85 14.81
CA ILE A 254 -1.82 -3.65 13.46
C ILE A 254 -1.56 -2.17 13.21
N ARG A 255 -2.52 -1.30 13.57
CA ARG A 255 -2.37 0.14 13.45
C ARG A 255 -1.19 0.66 14.25
N ALA A 256 -1.09 0.28 15.52
CA ALA A 256 0.01 0.69 16.40
C ALA A 256 1.38 0.23 15.90
N THR A 257 1.46 -0.90 15.20
CA THR A 257 2.73 -1.37 14.61
C THR A 257 3.14 -0.61 13.35
N GLY A 258 2.21 0.10 12.69
CA GLY A 258 2.46 0.90 11.49
C GLY A 258 2.67 0.10 10.20
N ILE A 259 2.44 -1.22 10.17
CA ILE A 259 2.57 -2.01 8.94
C ILE A 259 1.48 -1.67 7.93
N TYR A 260 0.23 -1.50 8.38
CA TYR A 260 -0.88 -1.20 7.49
C TYR A 260 -0.73 0.19 6.85
N ALA A 261 -0.10 1.14 7.54
CA ALA A 261 0.28 2.45 7.01
C ALA A 261 1.35 2.40 5.90
N ARG A 262 2.11 1.30 5.80
CA ARG A 262 3.11 1.04 4.74
C ARG A 262 2.55 0.24 3.56
N THR A 263 1.28 -0.15 3.64
CA THR A 263 0.63 -0.98 2.63
C THR A 263 -0.29 -0.13 1.74
N LEU A 264 -0.12 -0.27 0.43
CA LEU A 264 -1.01 0.20 -0.61
C LEU A 264 -2.17 -0.80 -0.76
N THR A 265 -3.19 -0.63 0.09
CA THR A 265 -4.39 -1.48 0.04
C THR A 265 -5.40 -0.94 -0.97
N MET A 266 -6.02 -1.84 -1.72
CA MET A 266 -7.17 -1.55 -2.56
C MET A 266 -8.21 -2.66 -2.42
N ASP A 267 -9.48 -2.29 -2.32
CA ASP A 267 -10.62 -3.20 -2.28
C ASP A 267 -11.62 -2.93 -3.40
N LEU A 268 -11.69 -3.85 -4.34
CA LEU A 268 -12.59 -3.76 -5.50
C LEU A 268 -14.07 -3.69 -5.08
N THR A 269 -14.43 -4.18 -3.89
CA THR A 269 -15.81 -4.14 -3.39
C THR A 269 -16.23 -2.79 -2.82
N LEU A 270 -15.27 -1.89 -2.56
CA LEU A 270 -15.55 -0.52 -2.13
C LEU A 270 -15.88 0.40 -3.31
N LEU A 271 -15.44 0.06 -4.52
CA LEU A 271 -15.65 0.90 -5.70
C LEU A 271 -17.13 1.16 -5.94
N THR A 272 -17.46 2.43 -6.18
CA THR A 272 -18.83 2.83 -6.54
C THR A 272 -19.07 2.70 -8.04
N ARG A 273 -18.01 2.86 -8.84
CA ARG A 273 -17.96 2.61 -10.28
C ARG A 273 -16.57 2.08 -10.62
N GLN A 274 -16.51 1.10 -11.53
CA GLN A 274 -15.25 0.67 -12.16
C GLN A 274 -15.00 1.53 -13.40
N ILE A 275 -13.74 1.77 -13.71
CA ILE A 275 -13.32 2.42 -14.96
C ILE A 275 -13.82 1.56 -16.13
N ASP A 276 -14.51 2.21 -17.07
CA ASP A 276 -14.89 1.56 -18.32
C ASP A 276 -13.64 1.43 -19.20
N ILE A 277 -13.46 0.28 -19.83
CA ILE A 277 -12.29 0.02 -20.68
C ILE A 277 -12.26 0.95 -21.89
N ASP A 278 -13.44 1.40 -22.35
CA ASP A 278 -13.58 2.34 -23.46
C ASP A 278 -13.09 3.76 -23.10
N GLU A 279 -12.85 4.06 -21.82
CA GLU A 279 -12.20 5.30 -21.37
C GLU A 279 -10.67 5.26 -21.54
N LEU A 280 -10.08 4.09 -21.81
CA LEU A 280 -8.63 3.90 -21.91
C LEU A 280 -8.16 3.82 -23.38
N VAL A 281 -6.93 4.28 -23.62
CA VAL A 281 -6.25 4.07 -24.91
C VAL A 281 -6.04 2.58 -25.14
N SER A 282 -6.51 2.10 -26.30
CA SER A 282 -6.35 0.70 -26.70
C SER A 282 -4.89 0.34 -26.90
N GLY A 283 -4.52 -0.87 -26.47
CA GLY A 283 -3.20 -1.45 -26.70
C GLY A 283 -3.30 -2.85 -27.29
N ASP A 284 -2.15 -3.39 -27.69
CA ASP A 284 -2.03 -4.69 -28.31
C ASP A 284 -0.97 -5.58 -27.62
N GLU A 285 -0.65 -6.71 -28.23
CA GLU A 285 0.31 -7.66 -27.67
C GLU A 285 1.73 -7.06 -27.56
N SER A 286 2.10 -6.17 -28.47
CA SER A 286 3.43 -5.53 -28.47
C SER A 286 3.63 -4.62 -27.26
N ASP A 287 2.55 -4.03 -26.72
CA ASP A 287 2.60 -3.24 -25.48
C ASP A 287 2.91 -4.12 -24.27
N LEU A 288 2.34 -5.33 -24.21
CA LEU A 288 2.65 -6.31 -23.16
C LEU A 288 4.08 -6.86 -23.31
N GLU A 289 4.53 -7.13 -24.54
CA GLU A 289 5.91 -7.54 -24.82
C GLU A 289 6.92 -6.47 -24.40
N LYS A 290 6.62 -5.19 -24.69
CA LYS A 290 7.42 -4.05 -24.25
C LYS A 290 7.48 -3.96 -22.72
N PHE A 291 6.35 -4.14 -22.04
CA PHE A 291 6.30 -4.22 -20.59
C PHE A 291 7.23 -5.33 -20.04
N TYR A 292 7.16 -6.54 -20.61
CA TYR A 292 8.03 -7.65 -20.21
C TYR A 292 9.52 -7.35 -20.49
N ALA A 293 9.85 -6.76 -21.63
CA ALA A 293 11.23 -6.39 -21.95
C ALA A 293 11.81 -5.42 -20.90
N ILE A 294 11.03 -4.41 -20.50
CA ILE A 294 11.44 -3.44 -19.47
C ILE A 294 11.55 -4.11 -18.09
N GLN A 295 10.61 -4.99 -17.73
CA GLN A 295 10.66 -5.76 -16.50
C GLN A 295 11.91 -6.63 -16.42
N LYS A 296 12.24 -7.36 -17.49
CA LYS A 296 13.45 -8.18 -17.58
C LYS A 296 14.72 -7.31 -17.47
N LYS A 297 14.75 -6.16 -18.15
CA LYS A 297 15.87 -5.20 -18.10
C LYS A 297 16.18 -4.79 -16.66
N HIS A 298 15.18 -4.34 -15.90
CA HIS A 298 15.40 -3.85 -14.54
C HIS A 298 15.79 -4.95 -13.55
N LEU A 299 15.20 -6.15 -13.67
CA LEU A 299 15.58 -7.32 -12.87
C LEU A 299 17.06 -7.68 -13.08
N LEU A 300 17.50 -7.79 -14.33
CA LEU A 300 18.89 -8.14 -14.65
C LEU A 300 19.85 -7.03 -14.25
N ALA A 301 19.47 -5.75 -14.39
CA ALA A 301 20.27 -4.62 -13.94
C ALA A 301 20.54 -4.66 -12.43
N GLY A 302 19.52 -4.97 -11.61
CA GLY A 302 19.67 -5.12 -10.16
C GLY A 302 20.63 -6.25 -9.77
N ILE A 303 20.49 -7.41 -10.42
CA ILE A 303 21.38 -8.56 -10.23
C ILE A 303 22.83 -8.21 -10.58
N GLU A 304 23.06 -7.56 -11.72
CA GLU A 304 24.40 -7.14 -12.15
C GLU A 304 25.01 -6.08 -11.21
N ARG A 305 24.20 -5.14 -10.73
CA ARG A 305 24.61 -4.13 -9.73
C ARG A 305 25.15 -4.79 -8.46
N ARG A 306 24.47 -5.83 -7.96
CA ARG A 306 24.96 -6.59 -6.79
C ARG A 306 26.24 -7.37 -7.07
N LYS A 307 26.34 -8.04 -8.22
CA LYS A 307 27.59 -8.75 -8.61
C LYS A 307 28.80 -7.83 -8.66
N LYS A 308 28.59 -6.57 -9.08
CA LYS A 308 29.64 -5.54 -9.15
C LYS A 308 29.82 -4.74 -7.86
N ASN A 309 29.03 -5.03 -6.82
CA ASN A 309 29.00 -4.30 -5.56
C ASN A 309 28.84 -2.76 -5.76
N GLN A 310 28.00 -2.37 -6.71
CA GLN A 310 27.76 -0.96 -7.04
C GLN A 310 26.68 -0.36 -6.13
N PRO A 311 26.67 0.97 -5.89
CA PRO A 311 25.54 1.63 -5.23
C PRO A 311 24.26 1.54 -6.08
N ARG A 312 23.10 1.77 -5.48
CA ARG A 312 21.85 1.96 -6.25
C ARG A 312 21.84 3.29 -6.96
N ILE A 313 21.05 3.36 -8.02
CA ILE A 313 20.76 4.62 -8.69
C ILE A 313 19.64 5.32 -7.93
N CYS A 314 19.93 6.54 -7.45
CA CYS A 314 18.93 7.36 -6.81
C CYS A 314 18.17 8.18 -7.86
N MET A 315 16.86 7.98 -7.94
CA MET A 315 15.97 8.78 -8.78
C MET A 315 15.68 10.13 -8.14
N THR A 316 15.57 11.15 -8.97
CA THR A 316 15.30 12.53 -8.55
C THR A 316 14.07 13.07 -9.26
N PHE A 317 13.54 14.20 -8.80
CA PHE A 317 12.42 14.88 -9.43
C PHE A 317 12.89 16.03 -10.31
N ALA A 318 12.19 16.24 -11.44
CA ALA A 318 12.30 17.49 -12.19
C ALA A 318 12.00 18.70 -11.28
N PRO A 319 12.55 19.91 -11.55
CA PRO A 319 12.43 21.04 -10.62
C PRO A 319 11.00 21.45 -10.26
N ASP A 320 10.09 21.39 -11.24
CA ASP A 320 8.66 21.66 -11.07
C ASP A 320 7.95 20.55 -10.27
N ALA A 321 8.28 19.29 -10.54
CA ALA A 321 7.82 18.13 -9.78
C ALA A 321 8.28 18.19 -8.32
N LYS A 322 9.55 18.51 -8.06
CA LYS A 322 10.10 18.67 -6.69
C LYS A 322 9.36 19.77 -5.93
N LYS A 323 9.11 20.92 -6.58
CA LYS A 323 8.33 22.03 -6.00
C LYS A 323 6.89 21.59 -5.67
N ARG A 324 6.26 20.82 -6.57
CA ARG A 324 4.91 20.29 -6.39
C ARG A 324 4.81 19.30 -5.23
N LEU A 325 5.73 18.33 -5.14
CA LEU A 325 5.78 17.36 -4.05
C LEU A 325 5.97 18.05 -2.69
N ARG A 326 6.88 19.03 -2.60
CA ARG A 326 7.06 19.85 -1.38
C ARG A 326 5.80 20.62 -0.97
N TYR A 327 5.07 21.16 -1.95
CA TYR A 327 3.79 21.83 -1.69
C TYR A 327 2.76 20.87 -1.10
N VAL A 328 2.58 19.69 -1.73
CA VAL A 328 1.66 18.66 -1.23
C VAL A 328 2.05 18.19 0.17
N GLY A 329 3.34 17.99 0.43
CA GLY A 329 3.82 17.59 1.76
C GLY A 329 3.47 18.60 2.86
N ARG A 330 3.49 19.90 2.56
CA ARG A 330 3.01 20.93 3.51
C ARG A 330 1.50 20.86 3.74
N ASP A 331 0.72 20.67 2.68
CA ASP A 331 -0.73 20.53 2.78
C ASP A 331 -1.14 19.30 3.58
N VAL A 332 -0.51 18.15 3.34
CA VAL A 332 -0.75 16.91 4.11
C VAL A 332 -0.42 17.13 5.58
N LYS A 333 0.73 17.76 5.90
CA LYS A 333 1.09 18.11 7.29
C LYS A 333 0.06 19.00 7.98
N ARG A 334 -0.54 19.94 7.24
CA ARG A 334 -1.64 20.79 7.74
C ARG A 334 -2.92 19.97 7.99
N LEU A 335 -3.29 19.10 7.07
CA LEU A 335 -4.47 18.23 7.18
C LEU A 335 -4.35 17.21 8.32
N MET A 336 -3.13 16.86 8.73
CA MET A 336 -2.85 15.98 9.86
C MET A 336 -2.93 16.65 11.23
N GLN A 337 -3.00 17.98 11.30
CA GLN A 337 -3.13 18.69 12.59
C GLN A 337 -4.50 18.46 13.20
N GLN A 338 -4.64 18.74 14.51
CA GLN A 338 -5.93 18.66 15.21
C GLN A 338 -7.01 19.46 14.48
N GLY A 339 -8.19 18.86 14.31
CA GLY A 339 -9.29 19.42 13.52
C GLY A 339 -9.17 19.23 12.00
N GLY A 340 -8.01 18.77 11.51
CA GLY A 340 -7.79 18.47 10.09
C GLY A 340 -8.37 17.12 9.66
N LYS A 341 -8.72 17.00 8.38
CA LYS A 341 -9.36 15.80 7.79
C LYS A 341 -8.53 14.52 7.91
N LEU A 342 -7.20 14.64 8.03
CA LEU A 342 -6.27 13.50 8.13
C LEU A 342 -5.75 13.28 9.56
N TYR A 343 -6.25 14.01 10.55
CA TYR A 343 -5.83 13.88 11.95
C TYR A 343 -5.94 12.43 12.46
N HIS A 344 -7.08 11.80 12.20
CA HIS A 344 -7.35 10.42 12.58
C HIS A 344 -6.70 9.36 11.68
N TYR A 345 -5.91 9.76 10.68
CA TYR A 345 -5.20 8.87 9.74
C TYR A 345 -3.75 9.33 9.56
N ASN A 346 -3.21 10.01 10.57
CA ASN A 346 -1.87 10.59 10.56
C ASN A 346 -0.77 9.55 10.32
N ASP A 347 -0.99 8.30 10.71
CA ASP A 347 -0.10 7.17 10.50
C ASP A 347 0.15 6.89 9.01
N TRP A 348 -0.89 6.79 8.20
CA TRP A 348 -0.75 6.65 6.74
C TRP A 348 -0.36 7.99 6.10
N ALA A 349 -1.03 9.08 6.48
CA ALA A 349 -0.80 10.40 5.89
C ALA A 349 0.64 10.90 6.06
N ALA A 350 1.33 10.57 7.15
CA ALA A 350 2.75 10.89 7.34
C ALA A 350 3.65 10.28 6.25
N ARG A 351 3.21 9.21 5.60
CA ARG A 351 3.92 8.49 4.53
C ARG A 351 3.39 8.83 3.14
N TYR A 352 2.44 9.77 3.03
CA TYR A 352 1.80 10.11 1.76
C TYR A 352 2.83 10.46 0.68
N CYS A 353 3.78 11.37 0.99
CA CYS A 353 4.83 11.78 0.03
C CYS A 353 5.80 10.63 -0.30
N GLU A 354 6.05 9.73 0.65
CA GLU A 354 6.89 8.56 0.44
C GLU A 354 6.23 7.56 -0.49
N HIS A 355 4.95 7.22 -0.25
CA HIS A 355 4.15 6.39 -1.17
C HIS A 355 4.10 7.00 -2.58
N THR A 356 3.83 8.30 -2.67
CA THR A 356 3.81 9.03 -3.94
C THR A 356 5.15 8.93 -4.67
N ALA A 357 6.26 9.19 -3.97
CA ALA A 357 7.59 9.17 -4.58
C ALA A 357 7.96 7.77 -5.08
N ARG A 358 7.69 6.73 -4.27
CA ARG A 358 7.92 5.34 -4.64
C ARG A 358 7.09 4.94 -5.87
N SER A 359 5.81 5.32 -5.95
CA SER A 359 4.97 5.03 -7.11
C SER A 359 5.43 5.80 -8.36
N ALA A 360 5.76 7.08 -8.22
CA ALA A 360 6.22 7.90 -9.33
C ALA A 360 7.55 7.39 -9.93
N ALA A 361 8.49 6.99 -9.07
CA ALA A 361 9.77 6.41 -9.47
C ALA A 361 9.57 5.14 -10.32
N VAL A 362 8.77 4.19 -9.82
CA VAL A 362 8.47 2.94 -10.51
C VAL A 362 7.77 3.20 -11.84
N MET A 363 6.80 4.12 -11.88
CA MET A 363 6.11 4.47 -13.13
C MET A 363 7.06 5.09 -14.15
N GLN A 364 7.92 6.02 -13.73
CA GLN A 364 8.88 6.70 -14.61
C GLN A 364 9.87 5.70 -15.25
N LEU A 365 10.33 4.69 -14.49
CA LEU A 365 11.22 3.63 -14.98
C LEU A 365 10.58 2.71 -16.03
N PHE A 366 9.26 2.71 -16.15
CA PHE A 366 8.55 1.97 -17.19
C PHE A 366 8.17 2.86 -18.39
N ILE A 367 7.83 4.13 -18.14
CA ILE A 367 7.52 5.09 -19.20
C ILE A 367 8.77 5.48 -19.99
N THR A 368 9.87 5.76 -19.29
CA THR A 368 11.18 6.10 -19.87
C THR A 368 12.28 5.28 -19.18
N PRO A 369 12.55 4.05 -19.63
CA PRO A 369 13.39 3.08 -18.92
C PRO A 369 14.87 3.44 -18.73
N ASP A 370 15.33 4.55 -19.31
CA ASP A 370 16.70 5.05 -19.21
C ASP A 370 16.78 6.41 -18.47
N SER A 371 15.64 6.97 -18.06
CA SER A 371 15.59 8.22 -17.30
C SER A 371 15.52 7.94 -15.81
N THR A 372 16.32 8.68 -15.04
CA THR A 372 16.31 8.69 -13.58
C THR A 372 15.60 9.93 -13.01
N VAL A 373 14.98 10.74 -13.86
CA VAL A 373 14.30 11.98 -13.50
C VAL A 373 12.79 11.80 -13.63
N ILE A 374 12.08 11.97 -12.51
CA ILE A 374 10.63 11.89 -12.41
C ILE A 374 10.01 13.21 -12.88
N THR A 375 9.18 13.11 -13.92
CA THR A 375 8.47 14.24 -14.52
C THR A 375 7.29 14.71 -13.66
N LEU A 376 6.84 15.96 -13.87
CA LEU A 376 5.64 16.47 -13.20
C LEU A 376 4.38 15.65 -13.55
N GLU A 377 4.23 15.23 -14.80
CA GLU A 377 3.12 14.37 -15.25
C GLU A 377 3.08 13.04 -14.46
N THR A 378 4.23 12.38 -14.33
CA THR A 378 4.32 11.12 -13.58
C THR A 378 4.07 11.33 -12.09
N LEU A 379 4.52 12.45 -11.52
CA LEU A 379 4.23 12.81 -10.14
C LEU A 379 2.72 13.05 -9.91
N GLU A 380 2.04 13.82 -10.77
CA GLU A 380 0.59 14.09 -10.62
C GLU A 380 -0.23 12.80 -10.72
N ALA A 381 0.16 11.89 -11.62
CA ALA A 381 -0.46 10.57 -11.68
C ALA A 381 -0.25 9.79 -10.37
N ALA A 382 0.98 9.77 -9.83
CA ALA A 382 1.28 9.10 -8.56
C ALA A 382 0.59 9.72 -7.33
N LEU A 383 0.32 11.03 -7.34
CA LEU A 383 -0.48 11.71 -6.33
C LEU A 383 -1.92 11.17 -6.31
N LEU A 384 -2.54 11.03 -7.48
CA LEU A 384 -3.88 10.45 -7.61
C LEU A 384 -3.93 8.97 -7.14
N ILE A 385 -2.88 8.19 -7.42
CA ILE A 385 -2.75 6.80 -6.95
C ILE A 385 -2.61 6.76 -5.42
N SER A 386 -1.82 7.66 -4.85
CA SER A 386 -1.61 7.73 -3.40
C SER A 386 -2.88 8.15 -2.67
N GLU A 387 -3.62 9.12 -3.22
CA GLU A 387 -4.94 9.52 -2.74
C GLU A 387 -5.92 8.34 -2.80
N TRP A 388 -5.95 7.59 -3.90
CA TRP A 388 -6.79 6.41 -4.04
C TRP A 388 -6.52 5.38 -2.93
N HIS A 389 -5.26 5.01 -2.70
CA HIS A 389 -4.92 4.08 -1.62
C HIS A 389 -5.22 4.63 -0.21
N LEU A 390 -4.99 5.93 0.02
CA LEU A 390 -5.36 6.60 1.27
C LEU A 390 -6.87 6.49 1.53
N ASN A 391 -7.71 6.69 0.51
CA ASN A 391 -9.16 6.61 0.69
C ASN A 391 -9.64 5.19 1.01
N HIS A 392 -9.02 4.17 0.41
CA HIS A 392 -9.27 2.78 0.80
C HIS A 392 -8.82 2.49 2.23
N PHE A 393 -7.66 3.00 2.63
CA PHE A 393 -7.18 2.91 4.02
C PHE A 393 -8.15 3.57 5.00
N ILE A 394 -8.62 4.79 4.72
CA ILE A 394 -9.58 5.52 5.54
C ILE A 394 -10.85 4.69 5.77
N VAL A 395 -11.46 4.20 4.69
CA VAL A 395 -12.70 3.40 4.77
C VAL A 395 -12.48 2.13 5.59
N LYS A 396 -11.37 1.41 5.39
CA LYS A 396 -11.05 0.21 6.16
C LYS A 396 -10.79 0.51 7.63
N MET A 397 -10.08 1.60 7.92
CA MET A 397 -9.75 1.99 9.29
C MET A 397 -10.93 2.57 10.06
N ASP A 398 -11.89 3.20 9.39
CA ASP A 398 -13.12 3.64 10.03
C ASP A 398 -13.99 2.48 10.53
N VAL A 399 -13.99 1.37 9.80
CA VAL A 399 -14.66 0.14 10.27
C VAL A 399 -13.99 -0.40 11.53
N VAL A 400 -12.65 -0.33 11.62
CA VAL A 400 -11.88 -0.79 12.78
C VAL A 400 -12.05 0.13 13.99
N ARG A 401 -11.90 1.44 13.78
CA ARG A 401 -12.04 2.47 14.80
C ARG A 401 -13.47 2.50 15.36
N GLY A 402 -14.44 2.19 14.51
CA GLY A 402 -15.84 2.46 14.75
C GLY A 402 -16.10 3.97 14.80
N SER A 403 -17.38 4.36 14.93
CA SER A 403 -17.72 5.76 15.11
C SER A 403 -17.23 6.27 16.46
N SER A 404 -16.44 7.33 16.45
CA SER A 404 -16.10 8.13 17.63
C SER A 404 -17.35 8.71 18.28
N HIS A 405 -17.23 9.19 19.51
CA HIS A 405 -18.34 9.84 20.19
C HIS A 405 -18.85 11.07 19.44
N SER A 406 -17.97 11.92 18.91
CA SER A 406 -18.34 13.10 18.13
C SER A 406 -19.06 12.74 16.83
N GLU A 407 -18.59 11.71 16.10
CA GLU A 407 -19.27 11.20 14.89
C GLU A 407 -20.64 10.60 15.21
N ARG A 408 -20.81 9.95 16.37
CA ARG A 408 -22.12 9.44 16.81
C ARG A 408 -23.10 10.57 17.10
N VAL A 409 -22.64 11.67 17.70
CA VAL A 409 -23.47 12.85 17.94
C VAL A 409 -23.88 13.50 16.62
N LEU A 410 -22.93 13.77 15.71
CA LEU A 410 -23.24 14.38 14.41
C LEU A 410 -24.16 13.49 13.57
N SER A 411 -23.89 12.18 13.53
CA SER A 411 -24.74 11.22 12.82
C SER A 411 -26.13 11.14 13.45
N TRP A 412 -26.25 11.23 14.77
CA TRP A 412 -27.56 11.29 15.43
C TRP A 412 -28.31 12.56 15.02
N LEU A 413 -27.67 13.73 15.07
CA LEU A 413 -28.26 15.02 14.65
C LEU A 413 -28.76 14.96 13.20
N GLU A 414 -27.91 14.50 12.27
CA GLU A 414 -28.28 14.38 10.86
C GLU A 414 -29.47 13.43 10.66
N ASN A 415 -29.42 12.23 11.25
CA ASN A 415 -30.48 11.23 11.08
C ASN A 415 -31.82 11.64 11.73
N HIS A 416 -31.81 12.55 12.70
CA HIS A 416 -33.01 13.04 13.37
C HIS A 416 -33.47 14.39 12.83
N LEU A 417 -32.72 15.02 11.92
CA LEU A 417 -33.02 16.36 11.40
C LEU A 417 -34.41 16.45 10.78
N VAL A 418 -34.72 15.53 9.85
CA VAL A 418 -36.03 15.47 9.18
C VAL A 418 -37.16 15.16 10.16
N LYS A 419 -36.93 14.27 11.14
CA LYS A 419 -37.94 13.95 12.17
C LYS A 419 -38.20 15.15 13.09
N ASN A 420 -37.16 15.86 13.47
CA ASN A 420 -37.21 17.05 14.33
C ASN A 420 -37.85 18.24 13.60
N GLY A 421 -37.60 18.38 12.30
CA GLY A 421 -38.11 19.49 11.48
C GLY A 421 -37.44 20.83 11.77
N SER A 422 -36.34 20.83 12.54
CA SER A 422 -35.58 22.01 12.93
C SER A 422 -34.11 21.64 13.13
N TYR A 423 -33.22 22.60 12.97
CA TYR A 423 -31.80 22.48 13.32
C TYR A 423 -31.56 22.58 14.82
N ASP A 424 -32.56 23.02 15.60
CA ASP A 424 -32.48 23.11 17.06
C ASP A 424 -33.05 21.84 17.70
N PHE A 425 -32.20 21.12 18.43
CA PHE A 425 -32.53 19.86 19.10
C PHE A 425 -32.53 20.03 20.62
N LEU A 426 -33.52 19.43 21.28
CA LEU A 426 -33.55 19.32 22.73
C LEU A 426 -32.45 18.36 23.21
N ARG A 427 -31.54 18.84 24.06
CA ARG A 427 -30.43 18.01 24.58
C ARG A 427 -30.93 16.77 25.32
N ARG A 428 -32.03 16.91 26.08
CA ARG A 428 -32.64 15.82 26.84
C ARG A 428 -33.13 14.69 25.93
N GLU A 429 -33.71 15.02 24.78
CA GLU A 429 -34.21 14.02 23.82
C GLU A 429 -33.05 13.25 23.17
N MET A 430 -31.99 13.98 22.78
CA MET A 430 -30.76 13.35 22.32
C MET A 430 -30.21 12.37 23.35
N MET A 431 -30.11 12.76 24.62
CA MET A 431 -29.60 11.87 25.68
C MET A 431 -30.40 10.57 25.84
N GLN A 432 -31.68 10.55 25.50
CA GLN A 432 -32.53 9.36 25.59
C GLN A 432 -32.34 8.43 24.38
N GLU A 433 -32.25 9.00 23.18
CA GLU A 433 -32.25 8.24 21.92
C GLU A 433 -30.84 7.93 21.40
N ILE A 434 -29.79 8.65 21.82
CA ILE A 434 -28.41 8.44 21.38
C ILE A 434 -27.84 7.10 21.88
N HIS A 435 -26.74 6.69 21.26
CA HIS A 435 -26.01 5.45 21.59
C HIS A 435 -25.73 5.35 23.10
N ARG A 436 -25.87 4.14 23.67
CA ARG A 436 -25.79 3.86 25.12
C ARG A 436 -24.56 4.45 25.83
N SER A 437 -23.43 4.57 25.13
CA SER A 437 -22.17 5.11 25.67
C SER A 437 -22.18 6.63 25.86
N LEU A 438 -23.19 7.33 25.33
CA LEU A 438 -23.33 8.80 25.37
C LEU A 438 -24.59 9.25 26.11
N ARG A 439 -25.31 8.34 26.77
CA ARG A 439 -26.55 8.70 27.48
C ARG A 439 -26.31 9.38 28.83
N LYS A 440 -25.08 9.32 29.36
CA LYS A 440 -24.72 10.00 30.60
C LYS A 440 -24.16 11.38 30.28
N LYS A 441 -24.55 12.38 31.08
CA LYS A 441 -24.07 13.76 30.93
C LYS A 441 -22.54 13.84 30.89
N ALA A 442 -21.86 13.12 31.77
CA ALA A 442 -20.39 13.10 31.85
C ALA A 442 -19.70 12.60 30.57
N ASP A 443 -20.38 11.77 29.77
CA ASP A 443 -19.84 11.23 28.51
C ASP A 443 -20.22 12.10 27.30
N LEU A 444 -21.35 12.80 27.36
CA LEU A 444 -21.89 13.61 26.26
C LEU A 444 -21.40 15.07 26.29
N GLU A 445 -21.34 15.69 27.47
CA GLU A 445 -20.99 17.12 27.62
C GLU A 445 -19.62 17.44 27.01
N PRO A 446 -18.54 16.68 27.27
CA PRO A 446 -17.23 16.98 26.67
C PRO A 446 -17.24 16.88 25.14
N VAL A 447 -18.10 16.02 24.58
CA VAL A 447 -18.23 15.82 23.14
C VAL A 447 -18.98 17.00 22.51
N LEU A 448 -20.00 17.51 23.20
CA LEU A 448 -20.74 18.69 22.75
C LEU A 448 -19.88 19.95 22.83
N GLU A 449 -19.11 20.13 23.91
CA GLU A 449 -18.15 21.22 24.05
C GLU A 449 -17.12 21.19 22.91
N GLN A 450 -16.52 20.03 22.65
CA GLN A 450 -15.60 19.84 21.52
C GLN A 450 -16.26 20.22 20.18
N LEU A 451 -17.47 19.73 19.90
CA LEU A 451 -18.15 20.01 18.64
C LEU A 451 -18.55 21.48 18.50
N ALA A 452 -18.79 22.18 19.60
CA ALA A 452 -19.06 23.61 19.62
C ALA A 452 -17.79 24.42 19.33
N GLU A 453 -16.65 24.03 19.91
CA GLU A 453 -15.34 24.61 19.59
C GLU A 453 -14.96 24.40 18.11
N GLU A 454 -15.32 23.24 17.55
CA GLU A 454 -15.16 22.93 16.12
C GLU A 454 -16.13 23.69 15.20
N GLY A 455 -17.07 24.47 15.76
CA GLY A 455 -18.07 25.23 15.01
C GLY A 455 -19.15 24.38 14.31
N LYS A 456 -19.26 23.09 14.68
CA LYS A 456 -20.22 22.16 14.07
C LYS A 456 -21.60 22.22 14.72
N ILE A 457 -21.64 22.65 15.97
CA ILE A 457 -22.88 22.88 16.72
C ILE A 457 -22.78 24.19 17.50
N GLN A 458 -23.91 24.69 17.97
CA GLN A 458 -23.98 25.77 18.95
C GLN A 458 -24.84 25.32 20.13
N LEU A 459 -24.33 25.49 21.34
CA LEU A 459 -25.04 25.18 22.58
C LEU A 459 -25.70 26.44 23.11
N TRP A 460 -26.97 26.35 23.52
CA TRP A 460 -27.70 27.47 24.11
C TRP A 460 -28.77 26.99 25.09
N GLU A 461 -29.23 27.90 25.94
CA GLU A 461 -30.23 27.66 26.98
C GLU A 461 -31.34 28.72 26.86
N ASP A 462 -32.60 28.31 27.01
CA ASP A 462 -33.72 29.24 27.01
C ASP A 462 -33.99 29.85 28.40
N GLU A 463 -34.91 30.82 28.48
CA GLU A 463 -35.27 31.48 29.74
C GLU A 463 -35.84 30.53 30.81
N SER A 464 -36.29 29.33 30.42
CA SER A 464 -36.82 28.30 31.32
C SER A 464 -35.75 27.33 31.85
N GLY A 465 -34.50 27.49 31.40
CA GLY A 465 -33.39 26.61 31.73
C GLY A 465 -33.30 25.34 30.85
N THR A 466 -34.01 25.32 29.73
CA THR A 466 -34.00 24.18 28.80
C THR A 466 -32.80 24.28 27.87
N HIS A 467 -32.04 23.20 27.77
CA HIS A 467 -30.79 23.17 27.02
C HIS A 467 -31.01 22.63 25.60
N TYR A 468 -30.48 23.38 24.63
CA TYR A 468 -30.61 23.09 23.20
C TYR A 468 -29.24 22.90 22.53
N ILE A 469 -29.28 22.22 21.39
CA ILE A 469 -28.16 22.01 20.48
C ILE A 469 -28.62 22.45 19.09
N LYS A 470 -28.05 23.54 18.59
CA LYS A 470 -28.24 23.97 17.21
C LYS A 470 -27.22 23.28 16.31
N TYR A 471 -27.67 22.54 15.32
CA TYR A 471 -26.83 21.83 14.39
C TYR A 471 -26.44 22.74 13.21
N LEU A 472 -25.13 22.98 13.04
CA LEU A 472 -24.60 23.93 12.05
C LEU A 472 -23.93 23.24 10.85
N ALA A 473 -23.70 21.93 10.93
CA ALA A 473 -22.88 21.20 9.97
C ALA A 473 -23.67 20.36 8.94
N SER A 474 -25.00 20.44 8.92
CA SER A 474 -25.80 19.75 7.88
C SER A 474 -25.63 20.40 6.51
N GLU A 475 -25.59 19.59 5.46
CA GLU A 475 -25.61 20.04 4.06
C GLU A 475 -27.05 20.24 3.54
N MET A 476 -28.06 19.74 4.26
CA MET A 476 -29.47 19.88 3.89
C MET A 476 -29.93 21.34 4.02
N ALA A 477 -30.51 21.90 2.96
CA ALA A 477 -30.98 23.28 2.96
C ALA A 477 -32.32 23.41 3.72
N PRO A 478 -32.65 24.57 4.33
CA PRO A 478 -33.91 24.75 5.05
C PRO A 478 -35.17 24.45 4.24
N SER A 479 -35.16 24.75 2.93
CA SER A 479 -36.28 24.45 2.03
C SER A 479 -36.45 22.95 1.79
N GLU A 480 -35.35 22.22 1.69
CA GLU A 480 -35.35 20.75 1.54
C GLU A 480 -35.86 20.09 2.82
N LEU A 481 -35.40 20.57 3.98
CA LEU A 481 -35.87 20.09 5.28
C LEU A 481 -37.38 20.28 5.48
N ASP A 482 -37.92 21.44 5.11
CA ASP A 482 -39.36 21.71 5.22
C ASP A 482 -40.19 20.77 4.33
N THR A 483 -39.75 20.54 3.08
CA THR A 483 -40.38 19.59 2.17
C THR A 483 -40.34 18.17 2.73
N GLU A 484 -39.17 17.66 3.15
CA GLU A 484 -39.06 16.31 3.68
C GLU A 484 -39.82 16.12 5.00
N HIS A 485 -39.83 17.13 5.88
CA HIS A 485 -40.56 17.08 7.15
C HIS A 485 -42.09 17.06 6.93
N LYS A 486 -42.60 17.89 6.00
CA LYS A 486 -44.03 17.90 5.63
C LYS A 486 -44.45 16.57 5.00
N ALA A 487 -43.63 16.03 4.09
CA ALA A 487 -43.84 14.72 3.51
C ALA A 487 -43.89 13.62 4.58
N LEU A 488 -42.97 13.64 5.55
CA LEU A 488 -42.94 12.70 6.68
C LEU A 488 -44.21 12.79 7.54
N LYS A 489 -44.76 14.00 7.74
CA LYS A 489 -46.00 14.23 8.51
C LYS A 489 -47.28 14.03 7.70
N GLY A 490 -47.20 13.66 6.43
CA GLY A 490 -48.37 13.50 5.55
C GLY A 490 -49.11 14.81 5.28
N ILE A 491 -48.43 15.95 5.37
CA ILE A 491 -49.00 17.27 5.10
C ILE A 491 -48.89 17.50 3.58
N PRO A 492 -50.01 17.64 2.84
CA PRO A 492 -49.95 17.84 1.40
C PRO A 492 -49.28 19.17 1.03
N GLU A 493 -48.44 19.15 -0.02
CA GLU A 493 -47.89 20.36 -0.61
C GLU A 493 -49.03 21.19 -1.22
N TYR A 494 -49.40 22.27 -0.54
CA TYR A 494 -50.22 23.31 -1.16
C TYR A 494 -49.34 24.08 -2.14
N HIS A 495 -49.39 23.71 -3.42
CA HIS A 495 -49.05 24.66 -4.48
C HIS A 495 -50.08 25.78 -4.41
N GLY A 496 -49.71 26.91 -3.80
CA GLY A 496 -50.48 28.13 -3.87
C GLY A 496 -50.71 28.47 -5.34
N GLY A 497 -51.96 28.34 -5.79
CA GLY A 497 -52.36 28.67 -7.14
C GLY A 497 -52.01 30.12 -7.43
N GLY A 498 -50.95 30.32 -8.23
CA GLY A 498 -50.69 31.59 -8.89
C GLY A 498 -51.91 31.95 -9.73
N SER A 499 -52.52 33.08 -9.40
CA SER A 499 -53.69 33.66 -10.06
C SER A 499 -53.54 33.62 -11.58
N ALA A 500 -54.52 33.02 -12.26
CA ALA A 500 -54.62 32.89 -13.72
C ALA A 500 -54.99 34.22 -14.43
N ILE A 501 -54.51 35.37 -13.94
CA ILE A 501 -54.78 36.69 -14.53
C ILE A 501 -53.45 37.46 -14.67
N SER A 502 -52.54 36.92 -15.47
CA SER A 502 -51.45 37.69 -16.05
C SER A 502 -51.06 37.11 -17.42
N SER A 503 -52.06 36.96 -18.28
CA SER A 503 -51.85 36.70 -19.71
C SER A 503 -52.79 37.61 -20.53
N VAL A 504 -52.54 38.91 -20.44
CA VAL A 504 -53.02 39.87 -21.44
C VAL A 504 -51.81 40.29 -22.25
N PRO A 505 -51.71 39.94 -23.54
CA PRO A 505 -50.68 40.49 -24.41
C PRO A 505 -51.07 41.92 -24.78
N LEU A 506 -50.27 42.90 -24.37
CA LEU A 506 -50.36 44.26 -24.90
C LEU A 506 -49.86 44.25 -26.35
N LYS A 507 -50.80 44.24 -27.30
CA LYS A 507 -50.60 44.82 -28.63
C LYS A 507 -50.88 46.32 -28.53
N GLY A 508 -49.91 47.12 -28.95
CA GLY A 508 -49.97 48.58 -29.04
C GLY A 508 -48.58 49.12 -29.27
#